data_AF-A0A7G8PV09-F1
#
_entry.id   AF-A0A7G8PV09-F1
#
_cell.length_a   1.000
_cell.length_b   1.000
_cell.length_c   1.000
_cell.angle_alpha   90.00
_cell.angle_beta   90.00
_cell.angle_gamma   90.00
#
_symmetry.space_group_name_H-M   'P 1'
#
loop_
_entity.id
_entity.type
_entity.pdbx_description
1 polymer ?
#
loop_
_entity_poly.entity_id
_entity_poly.type
_entity_poly.pdbx_seq_one_letter_code
_entity_poly.pdbx_strand_id
1 'polypeptide(L)'
;MEKVSFWNSHIETDRIEIELPKYDSLNFEKAYRIWTDYQVVELIKFNDTTYSGLLVNFISKTNRKGIHKKTIFQKITIPIKTVKKLITELNSENIEILPDSDEVDGYVNGLDGKTYIFEISANKERRVYSYWEPESEQYQDPLIKEVINVRNILNKINSEFKLWEYFVKFRDRLPSGHYSYGMILLTKN
;
A
#
# COMPACT_ATOMS: atom_id res chain seq x y z
N MET A 1 14.72 22.01 4.06
CA MET A 1 13.42 21.93 3.37
C MET A 1 13.06 20.47 3.35
N GLU A 2 12.01 20.05 4.05
CA GLU A 2 11.55 18.64 3.98
C GLU A 2 11.20 18.31 2.52
N LYS A 3 11.80 17.25 1.97
CA LYS A 3 11.52 16.77 0.63
C LYS A 3 10.10 16.22 0.63
N VAL A 4 9.17 16.93 0.01
CA VAL A 4 7.80 16.44 -0.18
C VAL A 4 7.85 15.25 -1.13
N SER A 5 7.43 14.07 -0.67
CA SER A 5 7.40 12.86 -1.51
C SER A 5 6.53 13.06 -2.76
N PHE A 6 7.03 12.57 -3.90
CA PHE A 6 6.32 12.54 -5.19
C PHE A 6 4.93 11.89 -5.09
N TRP A 7 4.79 10.90 -4.20
CA TRP A 7 3.56 10.12 -4.05
C TRP A 7 2.46 10.83 -3.27
N ASN A 8 2.73 11.96 -2.64
CA ASN A 8 1.74 12.63 -1.79
C ASN A 8 0.46 13.02 -2.51
N SER A 9 0.55 13.51 -3.76
CA SER A 9 -0.64 13.84 -4.56
C SER A 9 -1.47 12.60 -4.88
N HIS A 10 -0.80 11.52 -5.31
CA HIS A 10 -1.43 10.24 -5.62
C HIS A 10 -2.13 9.64 -4.39
N ILE A 11 -1.44 9.58 -3.26
CA ILE A 11 -2.00 9.12 -1.98
C ILE A 11 -3.23 9.94 -1.61
N GLU A 12 -3.15 11.28 -1.68
CA GLU A 12 -4.27 12.13 -1.25
C GLU A 12 -5.50 11.96 -2.16
N THR A 13 -5.30 11.89 -3.48
CA THR A 13 -6.38 11.62 -4.43
C THR A 13 -7.02 10.26 -4.16
N ASP A 14 -6.22 9.18 -4.12
CA ASP A 14 -6.73 7.83 -3.92
C ASP A 14 -7.45 7.71 -2.58
N ARG A 15 -6.83 8.21 -1.49
CA ARG A 15 -7.41 8.23 -0.14
C ARG A 15 -8.80 8.85 -0.13
N ILE A 16 -9.02 9.96 -0.83
CA ILE A 16 -10.35 10.59 -0.93
C ILE A 16 -11.32 9.66 -1.66
N GLU A 17 -10.92 9.09 -2.79
CA GLU A 17 -11.78 8.24 -3.61
C GLU A 17 -12.18 6.92 -2.93
N ILE A 18 -11.29 6.35 -2.12
CA ILE A 18 -11.56 5.13 -1.34
C ILE A 18 -12.00 5.41 0.10
N GLU A 19 -12.28 6.69 0.41
CA GLU A 19 -12.83 7.16 1.67
C GLU A 19 -12.00 6.71 2.89
N LEU A 20 -10.67 6.82 2.82
CA LEU A 20 -9.79 6.60 3.97
C LEU A 20 -9.64 7.90 4.78
N PRO A 21 -9.55 7.85 6.12
CA PRO A 21 -9.42 9.05 6.94
C PRO A 21 -8.08 9.77 6.71
N LYS A 22 -7.98 11.07 7.00
CA LYS A 22 -6.64 11.70 7.11
C LYS A 22 -6.00 11.28 8.41
N TYR A 23 -4.71 11.03 8.42
CA TYR A 23 -4.00 10.75 9.66
C TYR A 23 -4.10 11.90 10.65
N ASP A 24 -3.97 13.15 10.20
CA ASP A 24 -4.10 14.34 11.05
C ASP A 24 -5.50 14.51 11.69
N SER A 25 -6.51 13.76 11.21
CA SER A 25 -7.87 13.76 11.78
C SER A 25 -8.08 12.74 12.90
N LEU A 26 -7.07 11.91 13.19
CA LEU A 26 -7.15 10.80 14.14
C LEU A 26 -6.10 10.97 15.26
N ASN A 27 -6.46 10.57 16.47
CA ASN A 27 -5.52 10.54 17.60
C ASN A 27 -4.98 9.12 17.79
N PHE A 28 -3.84 8.80 17.17
CA PHE A 28 -3.20 7.49 17.24
C PHE A 28 -1.73 7.59 17.68
N GLU A 29 -1.16 6.48 18.14
CA GLU A 29 0.28 6.37 18.42
C GLU A 29 1.08 6.11 17.14
N LYS A 30 0.61 5.15 16.33
CA LYS A 30 1.25 4.72 15.08
C LYS A 30 0.21 4.33 14.03
N ALA A 31 0.46 4.66 12.77
CA ALA A 31 -0.38 4.28 11.65
C ALA A 31 0.46 3.99 10.41
N TYR A 32 0.20 2.85 9.76
CA TYR A 32 0.87 2.42 8.54
C TYR A 32 -0.14 2.20 7.43
N ARG A 33 0.16 2.73 6.25
CA ARG A 33 -0.52 2.36 5.01
C ARG A 33 0.51 1.89 4.00
N ILE A 34 0.31 0.67 3.53
CA ILE A 34 1.12 0.08 2.48
C ILE A 34 0.24 0.02 1.23
N TRP A 35 0.56 0.87 0.27
CA TRP A 35 -0.17 1.08 -0.95
C TRP A 35 0.46 0.31 -2.11
N THR A 36 -0.41 -0.09 -3.03
CA THR A 36 -0.13 -0.51 -4.40
C THR A 36 -1.16 0.19 -5.29
N ASP A 37 -1.08 0.03 -6.61
CA ASP A 37 -2.03 0.67 -7.54
C ASP A 37 -3.49 0.19 -7.44
N TYR A 38 -3.77 -0.80 -6.60
CA TYR A 38 -5.10 -1.45 -6.51
C TYR A 38 -5.45 -1.97 -5.12
N GLN A 39 -4.54 -1.87 -4.15
CA GLN A 39 -4.78 -2.25 -2.77
C GLN A 39 -4.06 -1.31 -1.81
N VAL A 40 -4.66 -1.12 -0.64
CA VAL A 40 -3.99 -0.56 0.52
C VAL A 40 -4.27 -1.39 1.76
N VAL A 41 -3.22 -1.68 2.51
CA VAL A 41 -3.30 -2.25 3.86
C VAL A 41 -3.07 -1.13 4.85
N GLU A 42 -4.10 -0.76 5.60
CA GLU A 42 -4.06 0.20 6.69
C GLU A 42 -4.01 -0.53 8.04
N LEU A 43 -3.05 -0.16 8.89
CA LEU A 43 -2.88 -0.66 10.25
C LEU A 43 -2.71 0.53 11.19
N ILE A 44 -3.55 0.66 12.21
CA ILE A 44 -3.52 1.78 13.15
C ILE A 44 -3.48 1.24 14.58
N LYS A 45 -2.53 1.73 15.38
CA LYS A 45 -2.45 1.58 16.83
C LYS A 45 -2.88 2.91 17.47
N PHE A 46 -4.03 2.93 18.14
CA PHE A 46 -4.49 4.11 18.88
C PHE A 46 -3.87 4.18 20.27
N ASN A 47 -3.72 3.03 20.92
CA ASN A 47 -3.05 2.83 22.20
C ASN A 47 -2.68 1.34 22.35
N ASP A 48 -2.14 0.92 23.49
CA ASP A 48 -1.71 -0.46 23.73
C ASP A 48 -2.79 -1.54 23.57
N THR A 49 -4.07 -1.17 23.69
CA THR A 49 -5.22 -2.08 23.63
C THR A 49 -6.12 -1.89 22.42
N THR A 50 -6.07 -0.71 21.78
CA THR A 50 -7.00 -0.31 20.73
C THR A 50 -6.29 -0.21 19.39
N TYR A 51 -6.75 -1.00 18.42
CA TYR A 51 -6.21 -1.08 17.07
C TYR A 51 -7.33 -1.08 16.05
N SER A 52 -7.04 -0.60 14.84
CA SER A 52 -7.91 -0.72 13.67
C SER A 52 -7.08 -1.19 12.48
N GLY A 53 -7.68 -1.97 11.59
CA GLY A 53 -7.04 -2.31 10.33
C GLY A 53 -8.03 -2.55 9.22
N LEU A 54 -7.64 -2.15 8.02
CA LEU A 54 -8.43 -2.27 6.80
C LEU A 54 -7.54 -2.78 5.66
N LEU A 55 -8.02 -3.77 4.92
CA LEU A 55 -7.56 -4.04 3.57
C LEU A 55 -8.59 -3.45 2.61
N VAL A 56 -8.16 -2.49 1.80
CA VAL A 56 -9.03 -1.87 0.78
C VAL A 56 -8.54 -2.31 -0.59
N ASN A 57 -9.41 -3.00 -1.33
CA ASN A 57 -9.21 -3.26 -2.76
C ASN A 57 -9.90 -2.16 -3.54
N PHE A 58 -9.29 -1.65 -4.60
CA PHE A 58 -9.90 -0.62 -5.44
C PHE A 58 -9.54 -0.79 -6.91
N ILE A 59 -10.41 -0.25 -7.77
CA ILE A 59 -10.27 -0.31 -9.22
C ILE A 59 -10.98 0.90 -9.85
N SER A 60 -10.39 1.48 -10.88
CA SER A 60 -11.02 2.54 -11.65
C SER A 60 -12.04 1.96 -12.63
N LYS A 61 -13.27 2.44 -12.61
CA LYS A 61 -14.22 2.25 -13.71
C LYS A 61 -13.92 3.27 -14.79
N THR A 62 -13.76 2.81 -16.03
CA THR A 62 -13.38 3.64 -17.16
C THR A 62 -14.45 3.61 -18.25
N ASN A 63 -14.33 4.50 -19.24
CA ASN A 63 -15.03 4.34 -20.52
C ASN A 63 -14.21 3.48 -21.50
N ARG A 64 -14.75 3.22 -22.70
CA ARG A 64 -14.05 2.47 -23.76
C ARG A 64 -12.69 3.10 -24.18
N LYS A 65 -12.48 4.39 -23.93
CA LYS A 65 -11.24 5.11 -24.23
C LYS A 65 -10.25 5.10 -23.04
N GLY A 66 -10.52 4.32 -21.99
CA GLY A 66 -9.69 4.27 -20.79
C GLY A 66 -9.80 5.49 -19.86
N ILE A 67 -10.70 6.43 -20.14
CA ILE A 67 -10.86 7.63 -19.31
C ILE A 67 -11.56 7.23 -18.01
N HIS A 68 -10.93 7.56 -16.87
CA HIS A 68 -11.47 7.36 -15.53
C HIS A 68 -12.86 8.02 -15.39
N LYS A 69 -13.78 7.32 -14.74
CA LYS A 69 -15.11 7.83 -14.40
C LYS A 69 -15.39 7.84 -12.90
N LYS A 70 -15.01 6.77 -12.21
CA LYS A 70 -15.15 6.63 -10.76
C LYS A 70 -14.30 5.47 -10.26
N THR A 71 -13.90 5.52 -9.01
CA THR A 71 -13.32 4.36 -8.31
C THR A 71 -14.41 3.50 -7.69
N ILE A 72 -14.23 2.18 -7.80
CA ILE A 72 -15.00 1.16 -7.08
C ILE A 72 -14.04 0.52 -6.09
N PHE A 73 -14.47 0.36 -4.84
CA PHE A 73 -13.62 -0.22 -3.82
C PHE A 73 -14.39 -1.18 -2.91
N GLN A 74 -13.64 -2.03 -2.21
CA GLN A 74 -14.12 -2.93 -1.16
C GLN A 74 -13.22 -2.78 0.06
N LYS A 75 -13.81 -2.43 1.21
CA LYS A 75 -13.13 -2.43 2.50
C LYS A 75 -13.35 -3.75 3.21
N ILE A 76 -12.28 -4.33 3.75
CA ILE A 76 -12.29 -5.55 4.54
C ILE A 76 -11.63 -5.25 5.88
N THR A 77 -12.39 -5.39 6.96
CA THR A 77 -11.85 -5.20 8.32
C THR A 77 -10.86 -6.30 8.66
N ILE A 78 -9.68 -5.90 9.13
CA ILE A 78 -8.66 -6.82 9.61
C ILE A 78 -8.91 -7.09 11.09
N PRO A 79 -8.90 -8.36 11.55
CA PRO A 79 -9.03 -8.69 12.96
C PRO A 79 -7.97 -7.99 13.82
N ILE A 80 -8.38 -7.41 14.96
CA ILE A 80 -7.49 -6.66 15.87
C ILE A 80 -6.23 -7.45 16.25
N LYS A 81 -6.37 -8.77 16.50
CA LYS A 81 -5.24 -9.66 16.81
C LYS A 81 -4.20 -9.67 15.68
N THR A 82 -4.65 -9.71 14.44
CA THR A 82 -3.79 -9.67 13.24
C THR A 82 -3.15 -8.29 13.08
N VAL A 83 -3.90 -7.20 13.30
CA VAL A 83 -3.33 -5.83 13.28
C VAL A 83 -2.20 -5.70 14.28
N LYS A 84 -2.42 -6.13 15.53
CA LYS A 84 -1.40 -6.08 16.58
C LYS A 84 -0.17 -6.90 16.22
N LYS A 85 -0.37 -8.13 15.72
CA LYS A 85 0.72 -9.00 15.24
C LYS A 85 1.53 -8.29 14.15
N LEU A 86 0.88 -7.83 13.08
CA LEU A 86 1.55 -7.19 11.96
C LEU A 86 2.30 -5.94 12.39
N ILE A 87 1.71 -5.04 13.17
CA ILE A 87 2.43 -3.85 13.65
C ILE A 87 3.72 -4.24 14.38
N THR A 88 3.69 -5.25 15.26
CA THR A 88 4.90 -5.73 15.94
C THR A 88 5.92 -6.30 14.96
N GLU A 89 5.49 -7.16 14.03
CA GLU A 89 6.41 -7.79 13.08
C GLU A 89 6.98 -6.81 12.04
N LEU A 90 6.20 -5.83 11.59
CA LEU A 90 6.66 -4.79 10.67
C LEU A 90 7.66 -3.84 11.33
N ASN A 91 7.45 -3.51 12.63
CA ASN A 91 8.44 -2.77 13.41
C ASN A 91 9.78 -3.50 13.52
N SER A 92 9.76 -4.84 13.68
CA SER A 92 11.01 -5.62 13.70
C SER A 92 11.79 -5.60 12.37
N GLU A 93 11.12 -5.26 11.26
CA GLU A 93 11.74 -5.04 9.95
C GLU A 93 12.04 -3.56 9.67
N ASN A 94 12.05 -2.70 10.70
CA ASN A 94 12.41 -1.28 10.60
C ASN A 94 11.51 -0.44 9.68
N ILE A 95 10.23 -0.81 9.50
CA ILE A 95 9.29 -0.10 8.62
C ILE A 95 9.22 1.42 8.87
N GLU A 96 9.48 1.89 10.09
CA GLU A 96 9.40 3.32 10.43
C GLU A 96 10.63 4.12 9.99
N ILE A 97 11.77 3.46 9.78
CA ILE A 97 13.06 4.12 9.52
C ILE A 97 13.70 3.74 8.19
N LEU A 98 13.11 2.81 7.42
CA LEU A 98 13.61 2.43 6.09
C LEU A 98 13.81 3.67 5.21
N PRO A 99 14.97 3.82 4.53
CA PRO A 99 15.19 4.89 3.55
C PRO A 99 14.17 4.82 2.40
N ASP A 100 14.01 5.92 1.67
CA ASP A 100 13.34 5.83 0.36
C ASP A 100 14.25 5.10 -0.65
N SER A 101 13.69 4.39 -1.64
CA SER A 101 14.51 3.66 -2.61
C SER A 101 15.46 4.57 -3.42
N ASP A 102 15.15 5.86 -3.58
CA ASP A 102 16.06 6.85 -4.16
C ASP A 102 17.32 7.12 -3.31
N GLU A 103 17.29 6.76 -2.03
CA GLU A 103 18.36 6.96 -1.05
C GLU A 103 19.17 5.67 -0.79
N VAL A 104 18.81 4.57 -1.45
CA VAL A 104 19.47 3.26 -1.29
C VAL A 104 20.45 3.03 -2.42
N ASP A 105 21.74 3.00 -2.08
CA ASP A 105 22.81 2.72 -3.04
C ASP A 105 22.60 1.35 -3.72
N GLY A 106 22.61 1.36 -5.05
CA GLY A 106 22.43 0.15 -5.86
C GLY A 106 20.98 -0.29 -6.05
N TYR A 107 19.99 0.40 -5.46
CA TYR A 107 18.58 0.09 -5.71
C TYR A 107 18.15 0.60 -7.09
N VAL A 108 17.51 -0.27 -7.87
CA VAL A 108 17.02 0.10 -9.20
C VAL A 108 15.61 0.67 -9.10
N ASN A 109 15.39 1.87 -9.64
CA ASN A 109 14.07 2.50 -9.71
C ASN A 109 13.52 2.45 -11.14
N GLY A 110 12.19 2.30 -11.26
CA GLY A 110 11.49 2.21 -12.54
C GLY A 110 10.13 2.93 -12.51
N LEU A 111 9.54 3.08 -13.70
CA LEU A 111 8.25 3.78 -13.89
C LEU A 111 7.10 2.84 -14.29
N ASP A 112 7.41 1.60 -14.65
CA ASP A 112 6.45 0.58 -15.07
C ASP A 112 6.67 -0.70 -14.25
N GLY A 113 5.60 -1.43 -13.93
CA GLY A 113 5.61 -2.51 -12.97
C GLY A 113 4.98 -2.12 -11.63
N LYS A 114 5.24 -2.90 -10.59
CA LYS A 114 4.63 -2.76 -9.27
C LYS A 114 5.47 -1.87 -8.36
N THR A 115 4.90 -0.76 -7.94
CA THR A 115 5.46 0.08 -6.87
C THR A 115 4.69 -0.14 -5.57
N TYR A 116 5.44 -0.30 -4.48
CA TYR A 116 4.90 -0.24 -3.13
C TYR A 116 5.19 1.13 -2.53
N ILE A 117 4.17 1.78 -1.98
CA ILE A 117 4.33 3.06 -1.30
C ILE A 117 3.96 2.88 0.17
N PHE A 118 4.84 3.33 1.05
CA PHE A 118 4.70 3.23 2.48
C PHE A 118 4.42 4.61 3.04
N GLU A 119 3.20 4.83 3.51
CA GLU A 119 2.80 6.01 4.25
C GLU A 119 2.77 5.67 5.74
N ILE A 120 3.79 6.15 6.45
CA ILE A 120 4.03 5.86 7.86
C ILE A 120 3.79 7.12 8.66
N SER A 121 2.99 7.02 9.71
CA SER A 121 2.89 8.05 10.74
C SER A 121 3.21 7.45 12.10
N ALA A 122 4.31 7.91 12.69
CA ALA A 122 4.79 7.48 13.99
C ALA A 122 5.50 8.66 14.65
N ASN A 123 5.45 8.75 15.99
CA ASN A 123 6.11 9.81 16.75
C ASN A 123 5.75 11.25 16.31
N LYS A 124 4.50 11.46 15.84
CA LYS A 124 3.98 12.72 15.28
C LYS A 124 4.64 13.19 13.97
N GLU A 125 5.42 12.33 13.33
CA GLU A 125 5.98 12.58 12.00
C GLU A 125 5.26 11.71 10.98
N ARG A 126 5.00 12.27 9.80
CA ARG A 126 4.49 11.54 8.64
C ARG A 126 5.58 11.43 7.61
N ARG A 127 5.89 10.21 7.20
CA ARG A 127 6.86 9.90 6.15
C ARG A 127 6.19 9.11 5.05
N VAL A 128 6.57 9.40 3.81
CA VAL A 128 6.20 8.62 2.65
C VAL A 128 7.46 8.21 1.92
N TYR A 129 7.61 6.91 1.69
CA TYR A 129 8.69 6.35 0.90
C TYR A 129 8.18 5.25 -0.02
N SER A 130 8.93 4.90 -1.06
CA SER A 130 8.52 3.89 -2.03
C SER A 130 9.62 2.92 -2.41
N TYR A 131 9.22 1.77 -2.96
CA TYR A 131 10.09 0.73 -3.49
C TYR A 131 9.47 0.15 -4.76
N TRP A 132 10.17 0.28 -5.89
CA TRP A 132 9.78 -0.28 -7.18
C TRP A 132 10.27 -1.72 -7.33
N GLU A 133 9.37 -2.65 -7.66
CA GLU A 133 9.64 -4.08 -7.88
C GLU A 133 10.58 -4.73 -6.83
N PRO A 134 10.37 -4.51 -5.50
CA PRO A 134 11.28 -5.02 -4.49
C PRO A 134 11.36 -6.55 -4.48
N GLU A 135 10.35 -7.25 -4.99
CA GLU A 135 10.27 -8.72 -5.04
C GLU A 135 10.99 -9.32 -6.27
N SER A 136 11.43 -8.49 -7.22
CA SER A 136 12.07 -8.98 -8.46
C SER A 136 13.55 -9.28 -8.26
N GLU A 137 13.94 -10.56 -8.40
CA GLU A 137 15.36 -10.98 -8.44
C GLU A 137 16.09 -10.56 -9.72
N GLN A 138 15.34 -10.16 -10.76
CA GLN A 138 15.93 -9.65 -12.00
C GLN A 138 16.41 -8.21 -11.83
N TYR A 139 15.67 -7.41 -11.06
CA TYR A 139 15.92 -5.98 -10.93
C TYR A 139 16.67 -5.60 -9.67
N GLN A 140 16.46 -6.33 -8.57
CA GLN A 140 17.00 -5.96 -7.26
C GLN A 140 18.03 -6.98 -6.77
N ASP A 141 19.14 -6.48 -6.25
CA ASP A 141 20.14 -7.32 -5.58
C ASP A 141 19.56 -7.82 -4.24
N PRO A 142 19.39 -9.14 -4.05
CA PRO A 142 18.83 -9.72 -2.83
C PRO A 142 19.74 -9.53 -1.60
N LEU A 143 20.98 -9.06 -1.77
CA LEU A 143 21.92 -8.80 -0.67
C LEU A 143 21.79 -7.38 -0.10
N ILE A 144 21.09 -6.47 -0.78
CA ILE A 144 20.80 -5.14 -0.24
C ILE A 144 19.87 -5.30 0.96
N LYS A 145 20.27 -4.75 2.10
CA LYS A 145 19.54 -4.90 3.37
C LYS A 145 18.11 -4.37 3.26
N GLU A 146 17.91 -3.23 2.64
CA GLU A 146 16.61 -2.60 2.45
C GLU A 146 15.68 -3.45 1.58
N VAL A 147 16.22 -4.11 0.54
CA VAL A 147 15.48 -5.10 -0.28
C VAL A 147 15.00 -6.25 0.60
N ILE A 148 15.88 -6.81 1.44
CA ILE A 148 15.53 -7.90 2.37
C ILE A 148 14.41 -7.45 3.33
N ASN A 149 14.56 -6.29 3.95
CA ASN A 149 13.59 -5.74 4.89
C ASN A 149 12.22 -5.52 4.23
N VAL A 150 12.17 -4.92 3.04
CA VAL A 150 10.92 -4.69 2.29
C VAL A 150 10.29 -6.03 1.89
N ARG A 151 11.06 -6.99 1.37
CA ARG A 151 10.55 -8.34 1.07
C ARG A 151 9.97 -9.02 2.31
N ASN A 152 10.63 -8.91 3.47
CA ASN A 152 10.11 -9.47 4.72
C ASN A 152 8.79 -8.81 5.15
N ILE A 153 8.68 -7.48 5.03
CA ILE A 153 7.44 -6.73 5.30
C ILE A 153 6.30 -7.26 4.41
N LEU A 154 6.55 -7.35 3.10
CA LEU A 154 5.56 -7.82 2.13
C LEU A 154 5.18 -9.27 2.37
N ASN A 155 6.14 -10.14 2.69
CA ASN A 155 5.90 -11.54 3.04
C ASN A 155 5.04 -11.68 4.29
N LYS A 156 5.28 -10.90 5.34
CA LYS A 156 4.48 -10.91 6.58
C LYS A 156 3.03 -10.53 6.29
N ILE A 157 2.81 -9.46 5.52
CA ILE A 157 1.47 -9.04 5.10
C ILE A 157 0.82 -10.15 4.24
N ASN A 158 1.55 -10.70 3.26
CA ASN A 158 1.03 -11.73 2.38
C ASN A 158 0.71 -13.06 3.07
N SER A 159 1.42 -13.37 4.17
CA SER A 159 1.17 -14.56 4.98
C SER A 159 -0.16 -14.48 5.74
N GLU A 160 -0.60 -13.27 6.10
CA GLU A 160 -1.91 -13.03 6.71
C GLU A 160 -2.99 -12.87 5.66
N PHE A 161 -2.69 -12.16 4.58
CA PHE A 161 -3.61 -11.85 3.52
C PHE A 161 -2.97 -12.22 2.21
N LYS A 162 -3.50 -13.23 1.52
CA LYS A 162 -3.10 -13.50 0.14
C LYS A 162 -3.57 -12.36 -0.78
N LEU A 163 -2.85 -11.24 -0.79
CA LEU A 163 -3.35 -9.93 -1.24
C LEU A 163 -3.89 -10.02 -2.67
N TRP A 164 -3.13 -10.64 -3.56
CA TRP A 164 -3.53 -10.85 -4.95
C TRP A 164 -4.82 -11.67 -5.08
N GLU A 165 -4.98 -12.75 -4.31
CA GLU A 165 -6.22 -13.55 -4.34
C GLU A 165 -7.43 -12.74 -3.89
N TYR A 166 -7.28 -11.88 -2.86
CA TYR A 166 -8.34 -11.00 -2.41
C TYR A 166 -8.72 -9.97 -3.48
N PHE A 167 -7.74 -9.36 -4.13
CA PHE A 167 -7.97 -8.43 -5.22
C PHE A 167 -8.66 -9.10 -6.41
N VAL A 168 -8.17 -10.27 -6.84
CA VAL A 168 -8.77 -11.06 -7.93
C VAL A 168 -10.23 -11.39 -7.62
N LYS A 169 -10.53 -11.86 -6.40
CA LYS A 169 -11.92 -12.13 -5.98
C LYS A 169 -12.79 -10.87 -5.99
N PHE A 170 -12.25 -9.71 -5.64
CA PHE A 170 -12.95 -8.43 -5.76
C PHE A 170 -13.23 -8.08 -7.23
N ARG A 171 -12.20 -8.09 -8.07
CA ARG A 171 -12.25 -7.80 -9.51
C ARG A 171 -13.24 -8.72 -10.24
N ASP A 172 -13.21 -10.02 -9.93
CA ASP A 172 -14.02 -11.03 -10.59
C ASP A 172 -15.50 -10.97 -10.19
N ARG A 173 -15.87 -10.17 -9.18
CA ARG A 173 -17.26 -9.86 -8.82
C ARG A 173 -17.80 -8.56 -9.42
N LEU A 174 -16.97 -7.76 -10.11
CA LEU A 174 -17.43 -6.54 -10.77
C LEU A 174 -18.50 -6.84 -11.84
N PRO A 175 -19.47 -5.95 -12.09
CA PRO A 175 -20.40 -6.11 -13.20
C PRO A 175 -19.69 -5.93 -14.56
N SER A 176 -20.34 -6.30 -15.66
CA SER A 176 -19.83 -6.05 -17.01
C SER A 176 -19.51 -4.55 -17.21
N GLY A 177 -18.40 -4.26 -17.90
CA GLY A 177 -17.90 -2.91 -18.02
C GLY A 177 -16.42 -2.82 -18.40
N HIS A 178 -15.90 -1.60 -18.39
CA HIS A 178 -14.48 -1.30 -18.62
C HIS A 178 -13.89 -0.76 -17.33
N TYR A 179 -12.71 -1.27 -16.99
CA TYR A 179 -12.02 -0.99 -15.74
C TYR A 179 -10.52 -0.82 -15.99
N SER A 180 -9.83 -0.19 -15.04
CA SER A 180 -8.37 -0.13 -15.01
C SER A 180 -7.82 -0.23 -13.60
N TYR A 181 -6.67 -0.86 -13.47
CA TYR A 181 -5.86 -0.92 -12.24
C TYR A 181 -4.39 -1.04 -12.62
N GLY A 182 -3.51 -0.28 -11.94
CA GLY A 182 -2.15 -0.06 -12.45
C GLY A 182 -2.18 0.33 -13.93
N MET A 183 -1.35 -0.32 -14.74
CA MET A 183 -1.31 -0.14 -16.21
C MET A 183 -2.24 -1.08 -16.99
N ILE A 184 -3.13 -1.82 -16.30
CA ILE A 184 -3.98 -2.84 -16.94
C ILE A 184 -5.35 -2.24 -17.28
N LEU A 185 -5.75 -2.37 -18.56
CA LEU A 185 -7.13 -2.17 -19.00
C LEU A 185 -7.88 -3.51 -19.01
N LEU A 186 -9.01 -3.57 -18.32
CA LEU A 186 -9.85 -4.76 -18.20
C LEU A 186 -11.23 -4.48 -18.82
N THR A 187 -11.61 -5.31 -19.79
CA THR A 187 -12.99 -5.37 -20.29
C THR A 187 -13.67 -6.62 -19.73
N LYS A 188 -14.81 -6.44 -19.07
CA LYS A 188 -15.61 -7.51 -18.50
C LYS A 188 -16.93 -7.63 -19.24
N ASN A 189 -17.18 -8.83 -19.75
CA ASN A 189 -18.40 -9.17 -20.50
C ASN A 189 -19.43 -9.80 -19.56
#